data_AF-A0A538K3H5-F1
#
_entry.id   AF-A0A538K3H5-F1
#
_cell.length_a   1.000
_cell.length_b   1.000
_cell.length_c   1.000
_cell.angle_alpha   90.00
_cell.angle_beta   90.00
_cell.angle_gamma   90.00
#
_symmetry.space_group_name_H-M   'P 1'
#
loop_
_entity.id
_entity.type
_entity.pdbx_description
1 polymer ?
#
loop_
_entity_poly.entity_id
_entity_poly.type
_entity_poly.pdbx_seq_one_letter_code
_entity_poly.pdbx_strand_id
1 'polypeptide(L)'
;MSYAVTACDANFKPTFTGPYGSFSVTLNKTTFDEVVPWSKAQGLVSIYFPSGATANSFFYDIRYGGNPLDYKSFAWGLDDACPGWFKLYESLGKRRLIPFGGAWSFHGRTLRGGQRVRKFRAAAAVNTYAETAPTAWHIDYATSAFQLGVDRILIRPTNDQKPRGGA
;
A
#
# COMPACT_ATOMS: atom_id res chain seq x y z
N MET A 1 -10.55 2.15 -15.83
CA MET A 1 -11.47 1.82 -14.71
C MET A 1 -10.75 0.88 -13.77
N SER A 2 -10.85 1.14 -12.46
CA SER A 2 -10.22 0.35 -11.40
C SER A 2 -11.23 0.06 -10.30
N TYR A 3 -10.95 -0.99 -9.54
CA TYR A 3 -11.66 -1.35 -8.32
C TYR A 3 -10.66 -1.37 -7.18
N ALA A 4 -11.07 -0.90 -6.00
CA ALA A 4 -10.26 -0.93 -4.79
C ALA A 4 -11.12 -1.28 -3.58
N VAL A 5 -10.52 -1.99 -2.62
CA VAL A 5 -11.09 -2.31 -1.32
C VAL A 5 -10.11 -1.93 -0.25
N THR A 6 -10.58 -1.14 0.72
CA THR A 6 -9.84 -0.78 1.92
C THR A 6 -10.61 -1.29 3.13
N ALA A 7 -9.92 -1.97 4.04
CA ALA A 7 -10.49 -2.50 5.26
C ALA A 7 -9.78 -1.88 6.48
N CYS A 8 -10.50 -1.09 7.27
CA CYS A 8 -9.97 -0.50 8.51
C CYS A 8 -10.37 -1.28 9.77
N ASP A 9 -11.40 -2.12 9.68
CA ASP A 9 -11.81 -2.99 10.78
C ASP A 9 -10.88 -4.21 10.86
N ALA A 10 -10.26 -4.42 12.02
CA ALA A 10 -9.38 -5.55 12.28
C ALA A 10 -10.10 -6.90 12.19
N ASN A 11 -11.43 -6.96 12.24
CA ASN A 11 -12.21 -8.19 12.08
C ASN A 11 -12.66 -8.42 10.63
N PHE A 12 -12.67 -7.39 9.79
CA PHE A 12 -12.98 -7.53 8.38
C PHE A 12 -11.69 -7.79 7.57
N LYS A 13 -11.44 -9.07 7.25
CA LYS A 13 -10.22 -9.53 6.59
C LYS A 13 -10.51 -10.25 5.27
N PRO A 14 -11.09 -9.55 4.26
CA PRO A 14 -11.30 -10.17 2.96
C PRO A 14 -9.97 -10.63 2.36
N THR A 15 -10.03 -11.72 1.59
CA THR A 15 -8.86 -12.29 0.92
C THR A 15 -9.03 -12.19 -0.59
N PHE A 16 -8.02 -11.64 -1.25
CA PHE A 16 -7.94 -11.51 -2.70
C PHE A 16 -6.81 -12.40 -3.20
N THR A 17 -7.06 -13.12 -4.29
CA THR A 17 -6.07 -14.02 -4.88
C THR A 17 -5.83 -13.60 -6.31
N GLY A 18 -4.56 -13.43 -6.65
CA GLY A 18 -4.16 -13.09 -8.00
C GLY A 18 -4.45 -14.23 -8.98
N PRO A 19 -4.47 -13.94 -10.30
CA PRO A 19 -4.65 -14.96 -11.32
C PRO A 19 -3.69 -16.14 -11.13
N TYR A 20 -4.21 -17.35 -11.33
CA TYR A 20 -3.47 -18.60 -11.17
C TYR A 20 -2.82 -18.80 -9.79
N GLY A 21 -3.32 -18.14 -8.74
CA GLY A 21 -2.75 -18.21 -7.40
C GLY A 21 -1.37 -17.54 -7.27
N SER A 22 -1.04 -16.64 -8.19
CA SER A 22 0.30 -16.02 -8.28
C SER A 22 0.67 -15.11 -7.11
N PHE A 23 -0.31 -14.73 -6.29
CA PHE A 23 -0.17 -14.06 -5.00
C PHE A 23 -1.52 -14.17 -4.24
N SER A 24 -1.50 -13.91 -2.93
CA SER A 24 -2.71 -13.77 -2.12
C SER A 24 -2.54 -12.64 -1.12
N VAL A 25 -3.60 -11.87 -0.90
CA VAL A 25 -3.64 -10.72 -0.01
C VAL A 25 -4.84 -10.87 0.92
N THR A 26 -4.58 -11.11 2.22
CA THR A 26 -5.61 -10.98 3.26
C THR A 26 -5.44 -9.63 3.94
N LEU A 27 -6.43 -8.74 3.81
CA LEU A 27 -6.35 -7.40 4.40
C LEU A 27 -6.26 -7.47 5.93
N ASN A 28 -5.52 -6.54 6.53
CA ASN A 28 -5.21 -6.46 7.97
C ASN A 28 -4.51 -7.71 8.54
N LYS A 29 -3.85 -8.50 7.67
CA LYS A 29 -3.10 -9.69 8.08
C LYS A 29 -1.81 -9.85 7.29
N THR A 30 -1.91 -9.95 5.97
CA THR A 30 -0.77 -10.22 5.09
C THR A 30 0.11 -8.99 4.97
N THR A 31 1.41 -9.14 5.16
CA THR A 31 2.42 -8.10 4.91
C THR A 31 2.79 -8.02 3.43
N PHE A 32 3.39 -6.91 2.97
CA PHE A 32 3.81 -6.80 1.57
C PHE A 32 4.80 -7.89 1.15
N ASP A 33 5.69 -8.31 2.06
CA ASP A 33 6.67 -9.37 1.78
C ASP A 33 6.01 -10.76 1.69
N GLU A 34 4.91 -10.98 2.39
CA GLU A 34 4.13 -12.22 2.27
C GLU A 34 3.31 -12.27 0.97
N VAL A 35 2.88 -11.13 0.42
CA VAL A 35 2.19 -11.10 -0.90
C VAL A 35 3.16 -11.50 -2.00
N VAL A 36 4.33 -10.85 -2.04
CA VAL A 36 5.44 -11.19 -2.94
C VAL A 36 6.74 -11.08 -2.16
N PRO A 37 7.45 -12.20 -1.91
CA PRO A 37 8.72 -12.19 -1.18
C PRO A 37 9.74 -11.27 -1.83
N TRP A 38 10.59 -10.63 -1.02
CA TRP A 38 11.65 -9.75 -1.49
C TRP A 38 12.49 -10.37 -2.62
N SER A 39 12.82 -11.66 -2.52
CA SER A 39 13.57 -12.40 -3.56
C SER A 39 12.86 -12.49 -4.92
N LYS A 40 11.55 -12.23 -4.97
CA LYS A 40 10.70 -12.26 -6.18
C LYS A 40 10.15 -10.89 -6.57
N ALA A 41 10.58 -9.81 -5.91
CA ALA A 41 10.04 -8.46 -6.14
C ALA A 41 10.60 -7.76 -7.40
N GLN A 42 11.25 -8.49 -8.33
CA GLN A 42 11.88 -7.95 -9.53
C GLN A 42 10.89 -7.22 -10.47
N GLY A 43 9.65 -7.72 -10.52
CA GLY A 43 8.56 -7.18 -11.35
C GLY A 43 7.63 -6.19 -10.65
N LEU A 44 7.98 -5.75 -9.44
CA LEU A 44 7.18 -4.81 -8.67
C LEU A 44 7.70 -3.38 -8.79
N VAL A 45 6.76 -2.45 -8.82
CA VAL A 45 7.00 -1.02 -8.60
C VAL A 45 6.41 -0.66 -7.25
N SER A 46 7.14 0.05 -6.40
CA SER A 46 6.62 0.56 -5.13
C SER A 46 6.50 2.07 -5.19
N ILE A 47 5.39 2.58 -4.64
CA ILE A 47 5.09 4.01 -4.48
C ILE A 47 4.75 4.24 -3.01
N TYR A 48 5.74 4.73 -2.27
CA TYR A 48 5.68 4.95 -0.83
C TYR A 48 5.83 6.45 -0.56
N PHE A 49 4.74 7.09 -0.16
CA PHE A 49 4.67 8.50 0.16
C PHE A 49 4.17 8.66 1.60
N PRO A 50 5.07 8.78 2.59
CA PRO A 50 4.69 9.21 3.93
C PRO A 50 4.39 10.71 3.89
N SER A 51 3.12 11.05 4.11
CA SER A 51 2.70 12.44 4.21
C SER A 51 2.69 12.92 5.65
N GLY A 52 2.85 14.23 5.82
CA GLY A 52 2.67 14.93 7.09
C GLY A 52 1.18 15.12 7.42
N ALA A 53 0.80 16.30 7.91
CA ALA A 53 -0.57 16.56 8.36
C ALA A 53 -1.57 16.87 7.22
N THR A 54 -1.10 17.24 6.03
CA THR A 54 -1.92 17.97 5.04
C THR A 54 -2.24 17.23 3.75
N ALA A 55 -1.74 16.01 3.58
CA ALA A 55 -2.05 15.14 2.44
C ALA A 55 -2.15 13.69 2.91
N ASN A 56 -2.78 12.79 2.15
CA ASN A 56 -2.79 11.36 2.49
C ASN A 56 -1.40 10.74 2.34
N SER A 57 -1.08 9.81 3.22
CA SER A 57 0.08 8.93 3.08
C SER A 57 -0.38 7.66 2.41
N PHE A 58 0.45 7.15 1.51
CA PHE A 58 0.12 5.93 0.82
C PHE A 58 1.35 5.11 0.54
N PHE A 59 1.20 3.80 0.66
CA PHE A 59 2.27 2.85 0.45
C PHE A 59 1.74 1.69 -0.37
N TYR A 60 2.03 1.66 -1.66
CA TYR A 60 1.57 0.59 -2.56
C TYR A 60 2.72 -0.11 -3.24
N ASP A 61 2.60 -1.43 -3.37
CA ASP A 61 3.26 -2.13 -4.46
C ASP A 61 2.28 -2.32 -5.60
N ILE A 62 2.82 -2.28 -6.82
CA ILE A 62 2.08 -2.44 -8.04
C ILE A 62 2.77 -3.54 -8.85
N ARG A 63 1.97 -4.50 -9.30
CA ARG A 63 2.35 -5.57 -10.20
C ARG A 63 1.60 -5.42 -11.51
N TYR A 64 2.33 -5.28 -12.60
CA TYR A 64 1.75 -5.40 -13.93
C TYR A 64 1.62 -6.86 -14.34
N GLY A 65 0.43 -7.26 -14.76
CA GLY A 65 0.13 -8.65 -15.10
C GLY A 65 0.52 -9.07 -16.51
N GLY A 66 0.60 -8.14 -17.46
CA GLY A 66 0.89 -8.45 -18.87
C GLY A 66 -0.02 -9.53 -19.47
N ASN A 67 0.43 -10.20 -20.54
CA ASN A 67 -0.15 -11.44 -21.05
C ASN A 67 0.42 -12.62 -20.24
N PRO A 68 -0.37 -13.58 -19.70
CA PRO A 68 -1.79 -13.87 -19.92
C PRO A 68 -2.77 -13.28 -18.90
N LEU A 69 -2.40 -12.22 -18.18
CA LEU A 69 -3.27 -11.62 -17.16
C LEU A 69 -4.15 -10.49 -17.70
N ASP A 70 -4.51 -10.54 -18.99
CA ASP A 70 -5.28 -9.53 -19.72
C ASP A 70 -4.76 -8.09 -19.55
N TYR A 71 -3.45 -7.95 -19.34
CA TYR A 71 -2.79 -6.68 -19.08
C TYR A 71 -3.36 -5.91 -17.87
N LYS A 72 -3.99 -6.62 -16.92
CA LYS A 72 -4.43 -6.03 -15.65
C LYS A 72 -3.23 -5.62 -14.80
N SER A 73 -3.43 -4.58 -14.00
CA SER A 73 -2.50 -4.19 -12.94
C SER A 73 -3.14 -4.46 -11.59
N PHE A 74 -2.33 -4.94 -10.66
CA PHE A 74 -2.72 -5.24 -9.30
C PHE A 74 -1.92 -4.34 -8.37
N ALA A 75 -2.58 -3.78 -7.37
CA ALA A 75 -1.92 -3.02 -6.34
C ALA A 75 -2.37 -3.49 -4.96
N TRP A 76 -1.46 -3.47 -4.01
CA TRP A 76 -1.77 -3.72 -2.61
C TRP A 76 -0.96 -2.79 -1.74
N GLY A 77 -1.54 -2.37 -0.63
CA GLY A 77 -0.86 -1.41 0.21
C GLY A 77 -1.48 -1.08 1.54
N LEU A 78 -0.86 -0.07 2.14
CA LEU A 78 -1.26 0.54 3.39
C LEU A 78 -1.80 1.94 3.08
N ASP A 79 -3.09 2.10 3.30
CA ASP A 79 -3.85 3.34 3.28
C ASP A 79 -3.90 3.92 4.70
N ASP A 80 -3.60 5.21 4.81
CA ASP A 80 -3.42 5.89 6.09
C ASP A 80 -4.70 6.52 6.66
N ALA A 81 -5.85 6.31 6.02
CA ALA A 81 -7.15 6.57 6.60
C ALA A 81 -7.48 5.57 7.73
N CYS A 82 -6.89 4.37 7.71
CA CYS A 82 -7.14 3.35 8.74
C CYS A 82 -6.30 3.58 10.01
N PRO A 83 -6.84 3.29 11.21
CA PRO A 83 -6.13 3.54 12.46
C PRO A 83 -4.87 2.68 12.61
N GLY A 84 -3.89 3.19 13.38
CA GLY A 84 -2.69 2.44 13.76
C GLY A 84 -1.54 2.42 12.75
N TRP A 85 -1.75 2.91 11.51
CA TRP A 85 -0.68 3.03 10.50
C TRP A 85 0.52 3.85 11.02
N PHE A 86 0.24 4.91 11.79
CA PHE A 86 1.26 5.82 12.28
C PHE A 86 2.17 5.16 13.32
N LYS A 87 1.64 4.25 14.15
CA LYS A 87 2.44 3.50 15.13
C LYS A 87 3.44 2.58 14.44
N LEU A 88 3.01 1.93 13.35
CA LEU A 88 3.88 1.12 12.50
C LEU A 88 4.94 1.99 11.80
N TYR A 89 4.55 3.14 11.26
CA TYR A 89 5.49 4.08 10.67
C TYR A 89 6.54 4.58 11.70
N GLU A 90 6.12 4.88 12.93
CA GLU A 90 7.03 5.29 13.99
C GLU A 90 7.94 4.16 14.47
N SER A 91 7.43 2.93 14.60
CA SER A 91 8.21 1.77 15.08
C SER A 91 9.29 1.34 14.10
N LEU A 92 9.08 1.58 12.80
CA LEU A 92 10.09 1.41 11.76
C LEU A 92 11.21 2.46 11.81
N GLY A 93 11.09 3.41 12.73
CA GLY A 93 11.96 4.55 12.91
C GLY A 93 11.56 5.67 11.96
N LYS A 94 11.32 6.88 12.50
CA LYS A 94 11.02 8.13 11.75
C LYS A 94 12.02 8.47 10.63
N ARG A 95 13.10 7.69 10.50
CA ARG A 95 14.08 7.77 9.40
C ARG A 95 13.53 7.05 8.16
N ARG A 96 12.62 7.75 7.48
CA ARG A 96 12.70 8.04 6.03
C ARG A 96 12.93 6.79 5.15
N LEU A 97 11.87 6.33 4.47
CA LEU A 97 11.90 5.35 3.34
C LEU A 97 12.62 5.94 2.11
N ILE A 98 13.83 6.49 2.31
CA ILE A 98 14.58 7.24 1.32
C ILE A 98 15.63 6.31 0.72
N PRO A 99 15.63 6.14 -0.62
CA PRO A 99 16.75 5.53 -1.30
C PRO A 99 17.89 6.54 -1.46
N PHE A 100 17.63 7.76 -1.94
CA PHE A 100 18.66 8.78 -2.23
C PHE A 100 18.07 10.20 -2.23
N GLY A 101 18.87 11.23 -1.92
CA GLY A 101 18.58 12.63 -2.27
C GLY A 101 17.64 13.44 -1.35
N GLY A 102 17.21 12.90 -0.21
CA GLY A 102 16.43 13.67 0.77
C GLY A 102 14.93 13.82 0.47
N ALA A 103 14.44 13.25 -0.64
CA ALA A 103 13.01 13.15 -0.93
C ALA A 103 12.33 12.22 0.08
N TRP A 104 11.21 12.64 0.68
CA TRP A 104 10.51 11.89 1.73
C TRP A 104 9.80 10.62 1.24
N SER A 105 9.84 10.32 -0.05
CA SER A 105 9.10 9.24 -0.71
C SER A 105 10.02 8.31 -1.50
N PHE A 106 9.49 7.12 -1.81
CA PHE A 106 10.10 6.19 -2.75
C PHE A 106 9.13 5.91 -3.89
N HIS A 107 9.58 6.14 -5.12
CA HIS A 107 8.90 5.69 -6.33
C HIS A 107 9.92 4.99 -7.22
N GLY A 108 9.71 3.71 -7.48
CA GLY A 108 10.49 2.98 -8.47
C GLY A 108 10.42 1.47 -8.28
N ARG A 109 11.32 0.76 -8.96
CA ARG A 109 11.43 -0.70 -8.83
C ARG A 109 11.72 -1.09 -7.39
N THR A 110 10.90 -1.95 -6.80
CA THR A 110 10.92 -2.30 -5.37
C THR A 110 12.32 -2.66 -4.87
N LEU A 111 13.06 -3.50 -5.60
CA LEU A 111 14.40 -3.94 -5.22
C LEU A 111 15.44 -2.81 -5.09
N ARG A 112 15.25 -1.69 -5.80
CA ARG A 112 16.12 -0.51 -5.71
C ARG A 112 15.93 0.27 -4.40
N GLY A 113 14.86 -0.01 -3.67
CA GLY A 113 14.60 0.57 -2.35
C GLY A 113 15.51 0.05 -1.22
N GLY A 114 16.26 -1.03 -1.49
CA GLY A 114 17.25 -1.58 -0.56
C GLY A 114 16.66 -2.06 0.78
N GLN A 115 17.50 -2.06 1.82
CA GLN A 115 17.14 -2.63 3.12
C GLN A 115 15.96 -1.93 3.80
N ARG A 116 15.73 -0.64 3.52
CA ARG A 116 14.64 0.14 4.14
C ARG A 116 13.28 -0.29 3.61
N VAL A 117 13.12 -0.32 2.30
CA VAL A 117 11.90 -0.82 1.64
C VAL A 117 11.68 -2.28 2.02
N ARG A 118 12.74 -3.11 2.07
CA ARG A 118 12.63 -4.49 2.53
C ARG A 118 12.09 -4.59 3.97
N LYS A 119 12.63 -3.82 4.92
CA LYS A 119 12.17 -3.82 6.32
C LYS A 119 10.72 -3.36 6.44
N PHE A 120 10.34 -2.31 5.72
CA PHE A 120 8.96 -1.83 5.70
C PHE A 120 8.01 -2.91 5.19
N ARG A 121 8.33 -3.53 4.04
CA ARG A 121 7.50 -4.59 3.45
C ARG A 121 7.28 -5.78 4.38
N ALA A 122 8.31 -6.14 5.15
CA ALA A 122 8.26 -7.26 6.08
C ALA A 122 7.43 -6.97 7.34
N ALA A 123 7.21 -5.69 7.68
CA ALA A 123 6.50 -5.31 8.90
C ALA A 123 5.08 -4.79 8.63
N ALA A 124 4.87 -4.15 7.48
CA ALA A 124 3.62 -3.46 7.19
C ALA A 124 2.56 -4.44 6.68
N ALA A 125 1.47 -4.57 7.44
CA ALA A 125 0.29 -5.29 6.99
C ALA A 125 -0.46 -4.46 5.93
N VAL A 126 -0.89 -5.12 4.86
CA VAL A 126 -1.71 -4.55 3.79
C VAL A 126 -3.13 -4.37 4.30
N ASN A 127 -3.73 -3.21 4.07
CA ASN A 127 -5.15 -2.93 4.38
C ASN A 127 -5.95 -2.52 3.13
N THR A 128 -5.30 -2.41 1.98
CA THR A 128 -5.92 -2.00 0.72
C THR A 128 -5.48 -2.91 -0.41
N TYR A 129 -6.42 -3.36 -1.23
CA TYR A 129 -6.20 -4.08 -2.48
C TYR A 129 -6.87 -3.32 -3.62
N ALA A 130 -6.26 -3.31 -4.80
CA ALA A 130 -6.87 -2.76 -6.00
C ALA A 130 -6.48 -3.55 -7.24
N GLU A 131 -7.34 -3.51 -8.24
CA GLU A 131 -7.04 -4.01 -9.58
C GLU A 131 -7.67 -3.15 -10.66
N THR A 132 -7.04 -3.10 -11.83
CA THR A 132 -7.67 -2.50 -13.01
C THR A 132 -8.60 -3.48 -13.71
N ALA A 133 -9.55 -2.93 -14.48
CA ALA A 133 -10.16 -3.65 -15.58
C ALA A 133 -9.09 -4.20 -16.56
N PRO A 134 -9.40 -5.26 -17.32
CA PRO A 134 -8.59 -5.69 -18.46
C PRO A 134 -8.23 -4.52 -19.37
N THR A 135 -7.03 -4.55 -19.94
CA THR A 135 -6.48 -3.56 -20.91
C THR A 135 -6.44 -2.09 -20.46
N ALA A 136 -6.90 -1.76 -19.26
CA ALA A 136 -6.72 -0.44 -18.68
C ALA A 136 -5.23 -0.18 -18.41
N TRP A 137 -4.80 1.03 -18.70
CA TRP A 137 -3.39 1.37 -18.72
C TRP A 137 -2.80 1.43 -17.30
N HIS A 138 -1.73 0.67 -17.07
CA HIS A 138 -1.02 0.59 -15.79
C HIS A 138 -0.44 1.93 -15.32
N ILE A 139 -0.30 2.90 -16.23
CA ILE A 139 0.18 4.24 -15.90
C ILE A 139 -0.76 4.97 -14.95
N ASP A 140 -2.05 4.58 -14.90
CA ASP A 140 -3.04 5.13 -13.97
C ASP A 140 -2.55 4.95 -12.52
N TYR A 141 -1.93 3.80 -12.20
CA TYR A 141 -1.32 3.54 -10.89
C TYR A 141 0.01 4.28 -10.64
N ALA A 142 0.70 4.69 -11.70
CA ALA A 142 2.08 5.19 -11.64
C ALA A 142 2.21 6.72 -11.67
N THR A 143 1.09 7.46 -11.75
CA THR A 143 1.11 8.92 -11.67
C THR A 143 1.14 9.39 -10.22
N SER A 144 1.86 10.49 -9.94
CA SER A 144 1.98 11.07 -8.59
C SER A 144 0.67 11.65 -8.03
N ALA A 145 -0.40 11.69 -8.82
CA ALA A 145 -1.73 12.13 -8.42
C ALA A 145 -2.66 10.97 -8.05
N PHE A 146 -2.19 9.72 -8.16
CA PHE A 146 -3.04 8.55 -7.97
C PHE A 146 -3.01 8.08 -6.51
N GLN A 147 -4.17 8.21 -5.85
CA GLN A 147 -4.41 7.63 -4.54
C GLN A 147 -5.38 6.46 -4.67
N LEU A 148 -5.03 5.33 -4.06
CA LEU A 148 -5.94 4.21 -3.87
C LEU A 148 -6.57 4.26 -2.50
N GLY A 149 -7.78 3.71 -2.39
CA GLY A 149 -8.45 3.59 -1.12
C GLY A 149 -9.13 4.89 -0.69
N VAL A 150 -9.16 5.12 0.62
CA VAL A 150 -9.98 6.12 1.28
C VAL A 150 -9.17 7.41 1.47
N ASP A 151 -9.75 8.55 1.11
CA ASP A 151 -9.15 9.84 1.42
C ASP A 151 -9.41 10.21 2.88
N ARG A 152 -8.36 10.26 3.72
CA ARG A 152 -8.48 10.57 5.15
C ARG A 152 -8.89 12.02 5.44
N ILE A 153 -8.67 12.91 4.47
CA ILE A 153 -9.05 14.33 4.56
C ILE A 153 -10.56 14.43 4.38
N LEU A 154 -11.12 13.66 3.45
CA LEU A 154 -12.54 13.66 3.14
C LEU A 154 -13.35 12.70 4.02
N ILE A 155 -12.75 11.60 4.48
CA ILE A 155 -13.39 10.50 5.20
C ILE A 155 -12.53 10.09 6.39
N ARG A 156 -13.04 10.31 7.61
CA ARG A 156 -12.39 9.82 8.84
C ARG A 156 -13.18 8.63 9.40
N PRO A 157 -12.59 7.44 9.55
CA PRO A 157 -13.28 6.34 10.22
C PRO A 157 -13.57 6.72 11.69
N THR A 158 -14.78 6.44 12.14
CA THR A 158 -15.32 6.88 13.44
C THR A 158 -14.65 6.23 14.67
N ASN A 159 -13.85 5.18 14.47
CA ASN A 159 -13.28 4.40 15.58
C ASN A 159 -12.06 5.04 16.25
N ASP A 160 -11.52 6.15 15.71
CA ASP A 160 -10.46 6.94 16.35
C ASP A 160 -11.01 8.01 17.33
N GLN A 161 -12.34 8.14 17.48
CA GLN A 161 -12.94 9.02 18.47
C GLN A 161 -13.20 8.30 19.79
N LYS A 162 -12.13 7.96 20.54
CA LYS A 162 -12.27 8.06 21.99
C LYS A 162 -12.22 9.56 22.29
N PRO A 163 -13.28 10.21 22.80
CA PRO A 163 -13.19 11.61 23.19
C PRO A 163 -12.01 11.71 24.15
N ARG A 164 -11.09 12.64 23.90
CA ARG A 164 -10.17 13.06 24.96
C ARG A 164 -11.07 13.50 26.10
N GLY A 165 -11.13 12.70 27.16
CA GLY A 165 -11.93 13.00 28.33
C GLY A 165 -11.58 14.43 28.77
N GLY A 166 -12.59 15.31 28.75
CA GLY A 166 -12.51 16.58 29.43
C GLY A 166 -12.39 16.29 30.91
N ALA A 167 -11.22 16.57 31.46
CA ALA A 167 -11.07 16.94 32.87
C ALA A 167 -11.47 18.41 33.02
#